data_AF-A0A1J4RYS8-F1
#
_entry.id   AF-A0A1J4RYS8-F1
#
_cell.length_a   1.000
_cell.length_b   1.000
_cell.length_c   1.000
_cell.angle_alpha   90.00
_cell.angle_beta   90.00
_cell.angle_gamma   90.00
#
_symmetry.space_group_name_H-M   'P 1'
#
loop_
_entity.id
_entity.type
_entity.pdbx_description
1 polymer ?
#
loop_
_entity_poly.entity_id
_entity_poly.type
_entity_poly.pdbx_seq_one_letter_code
_entity_poly.pdbx_strand_id
1 'polypeptide(L)'
;MLGVLASHFLPISPGLSSITPEISPSPTPSLTETMGIPGSCTATYEVEINTEELTAKQNYSMYCSDKQSEQGCLSVDVYNQKLDDFSAPDGFPDCKWNVILATPPSVEGKSCGGIAANLPENQCPDGFYCKLDGKYPDAGGVCSKR
;
A
#
# COMPACT_ATOMS: atom_id res chain seq x y z
N MET A 1 28.48 -17.97 74.52
CA MET A 1 27.90 -17.61 73.20
C MET A 1 29.00 -16.86 72.46
N LEU A 2 29.90 -17.48 71.69
CA LEU A 2 29.78 -18.24 70.42
C LEU A 2 29.17 -17.43 69.27
N GLY A 3 30.03 -17.14 68.26
CA GLY A 3 29.73 -16.57 66.93
C GLY A 3 30.54 -15.31 66.63
N VAL A 4 31.86 -15.33 66.38
CA VAL A 4 32.64 -15.79 65.20
C VAL A 4 32.41 -14.98 63.92
N LEU A 5 33.36 -14.05 63.68
CA LEU A 5 34.11 -13.73 62.44
C LEU A 5 33.44 -13.87 61.07
N ALA A 6 33.54 -12.82 60.25
CA ALA A 6 34.16 -12.91 58.92
C ALA A 6 34.35 -11.51 58.27
N SER A 7 35.61 -11.07 58.21
CA SER A 7 36.09 -10.12 57.21
C SER A 7 36.17 -10.84 55.86
N HIS A 8 35.61 -10.26 54.79
CA HIS A 8 35.98 -10.65 53.43
C HIS A 8 36.14 -9.41 52.56
N PHE A 9 37.40 -9.19 52.19
CA PHE A 9 37.84 -8.49 50.99
C PHE A 9 37.13 -9.06 49.76
N LEU A 10 36.75 -8.19 48.83
CA LEU A 10 36.64 -8.57 47.41
C LEU A 10 37.44 -7.60 46.54
N PRO A 11 38.07 -8.10 45.46
CA PRO A 11 39.15 -7.42 44.75
C PRO A 11 38.68 -6.55 43.57
N ILE A 12 39.56 -5.63 43.20
CA ILE A 12 39.58 -4.90 41.93
C ILE A 12 39.99 -5.86 40.80
N SER A 13 39.27 -5.88 39.68
CA SER A 13 39.90 -5.94 38.35
C SER A 13 38.94 -5.63 37.19
N PRO A 14 39.48 -5.12 36.05
CA PRO A 14 38.74 -4.53 34.95
C PRO A 14 38.39 -5.58 33.88
N GLY A 15 37.13 -5.59 33.44
CA GLY A 15 36.65 -6.44 32.36
C GLY A 15 36.28 -5.60 31.14
N LEU A 16 37.29 -5.23 30.35
CA LEU A 16 37.10 -4.79 28.97
C LEU A 16 36.53 -5.99 28.20
N SER A 17 35.27 -5.94 27.79
CA SER A 17 34.69 -6.94 26.89
C SER A 17 34.16 -6.24 25.65
N SER A 18 34.82 -6.57 24.56
CA SER A 18 34.55 -6.24 23.18
C SER A 18 33.05 -6.20 22.87
N ILE A 19 32.58 -5.03 22.47
CA ILE A 19 31.41 -4.87 21.61
C ILE A 19 31.75 -5.48 20.24
N THR A 20 31.48 -6.77 20.06
CA THR A 20 31.23 -7.33 18.73
C THR A 20 29.98 -6.65 18.17
N PRO A 21 30.00 -6.12 16.94
CA PRO A 21 28.76 -5.77 16.26
C PRO A 21 27.99 -7.07 16.01
N GLU A 22 26.89 -7.25 16.75
CA GLU A 22 25.91 -8.26 16.41
C GLU A 22 25.36 -7.90 15.03
N ILE A 23 25.81 -8.65 14.02
CA ILE A 23 25.25 -8.61 12.68
C ILE A 23 23.84 -9.18 12.83
N SER A 24 22.90 -8.26 13.03
CA SER A 24 21.47 -8.55 13.01
C SER A 24 21.13 -9.33 11.73
N PRO A 25 20.52 -10.52 11.82
CA PRO A 25 20.14 -11.24 10.64
C PRO A 25 19.13 -10.41 9.84
N SER A 26 19.52 -10.10 8.61
CA SER A 26 18.67 -9.54 7.56
C SER A 26 17.29 -10.22 7.59
N PRO A 27 16.17 -9.47 7.61
CA PRO A 27 14.86 -10.07 7.52
C PRO A 27 14.76 -10.79 6.18
N THR A 28 14.75 -12.12 6.24
CA THR A 28 14.32 -12.95 5.13
C THR A 28 12.86 -12.59 4.87
N PRO A 29 12.47 -12.15 3.66
CA PRO A 29 11.07 -11.94 3.34
C PRO A 29 10.39 -13.31 3.38
N SER A 30 9.63 -13.56 4.44
CA SER A 30 8.78 -14.74 4.55
C SER A 30 7.69 -14.60 3.50
N LEU A 31 7.76 -15.42 2.45
CA LEU A 31 6.76 -15.53 1.38
C LEU A 31 5.45 -16.14 1.93
N THR A 32 4.76 -15.33 2.72
CA THR A 32 3.32 -15.41 3.03
C THR A 32 2.78 -13.99 3.15
N GLU A 33 3.28 -13.07 2.33
CA GLU A 33 2.49 -11.91 1.94
C GLU A 33 1.50 -12.40 0.88
N THR A 34 0.27 -12.64 1.30
CA THR A 34 -0.88 -12.51 0.40
C THR A 34 -0.67 -11.19 -0.33
N MET A 35 -0.34 -11.23 -1.63
CA MET A 35 -0.19 -10.03 -2.46
C MET A 35 -1.46 -9.20 -2.29
N GLY A 36 -1.40 -8.17 -1.43
CA GLY A 36 -2.54 -7.32 -1.14
C GLY A 36 -2.96 -6.69 -2.45
N ILE A 37 -4.24 -6.80 -2.79
CA ILE A 37 -4.74 -6.21 -4.03
C ILE A 37 -4.46 -4.71 -3.94
N PRO A 38 -3.75 -4.10 -4.92
CA PRO A 38 -3.46 -2.68 -4.87
C PRO A 38 -4.76 -1.91 -4.73
N GLY A 39 -4.79 -1.01 -3.76
CA GLY A 39 -5.98 -0.26 -3.39
C GLY A 39 -5.63 1.01 -2.65
N SER A 40 -6.63 1.87 -2.48
CA SER A 40 -6.54 3.12 -1.75
C SER A 40 -7.69 3.23 -0.77
N CYS A 41 -7.38 3.64 0.45
CA CYS A 41 -8.35 3.80 1.52
C CYS A 41 -8.86 5.24 1.57
N THR A 42 -10.18 5.42 1.59
CA THR A 42 -10.82 6.75 1.61
C THR A 42 -11.90 6.82 2.69
N ALA A 43 -12.13 7.99 3.29
CA ALA A 43 -13.22 8.18 4.23
C ALA A 43 -14.61 7.93 3.58
N THR A 44 -15.57 7.45 4.36
CA THR A 44 -16.96 7.22 3.94
C THR A 44 -17.86 8.44 4.11
N TYR A 45 -17.45 9.38 4.95
CA TYR A 45 -18.18 10.61 5.23
C TYR A 45 -17.68 11.77 4.36
N GLU A 46 -18.54 12.77 4.15
CA GLU A 46 -18.20 13.97 3.40
C GLU A 46 -17.22 14.83 4.19
N VAL A 47 -16.08 15.14 3.55
CA VAL A 47 -15.07 16.04 4.10
C VAL A 47 -15.28 17.39 3.45
N GLU A 48 -15.65 18.39 4.23
CA GLU A 48 -15.75 19.77 3.76
C GLU A 48 -14.42 20.21 3.16
N ILE A 49 -14.44 20.76 1.94
CA ILE A 49 -13.27 21.32 1.28
C ILE A 49 -13.38 22.85 1.30
N ASN A 50 -12.25 23.55 1.56
CA ASN A 50 -12.14 25.02 1.59
C ASN A 50 -12.63 25.72 2.87
N THR A 51 -12.46 25.09 4.03
CA THR A 51 -12.61 25.77 5.33
C THR A 51 -11.32 26.52 5.67
N GLU A 52 -11.42 27.72 6.26
CA GLU A 52 -10.25 28.49 6.70
C GLU A 52 -9.51 27.81 7.87
N GLU A 53 -10.22 26.94 8.60
CA GLU A 53 -9.69 26.13 9.70
C GLU A 53 -9.82 24.64 9.38
N LEU A 54 -8.83 23.86 9.81
CA LEU A 54 -8.80 22.42 9.57
C LEU A 54 -9.83 21.72 10.45
N THR A 55 -10.90 21.19 9.86
CA THR A 55 -11.99 20.57 10.61
C THR A 55 -11.56 19.22 11.18
N ALA A 56 -12.22 18.76 12.25
CA ALA A 56 -11.98 17.43 12.80
C ALA A 56 -12.15 16.34 11.71
N LYS A 57 -13.20 16.44 10.89
CA LYS A 57 -13.45 15.53 9.76
C LYS A 57 -12.30 15.51 8.76
N GLN A 58 -11.72 16.66 8.42
CA GLN A 58 -10.53 16.74 7.57
C GLN A 58 -9.33 16.05 8.20
N ASN A 59 -9.04 16.32 9.48
CA ASN A 59 -7.92 15.68 10.17
C ASN A 59 -8.08 14.16 10.24
N TYR A 60 -9.27 13.68 10.57
CA TYR A 60 -9.55 12.25 10.67
C TYR A 60 -9.60 11.55 9.31
N SER A 61 -9.95 12.26 8.23
CA SER A 61 -9.94 11.70 6.87
C SER A 61 -8.55 11.27 6.42
N MET A 62 -7.50 11.93 6.95
CA MET A 62 -6.11 11.61 6.65
C MET A 62 -5.70 10.24 7.22
N TYR A 63 -6.30 9.80 8.34
CA TYR A 63 -6.05 8.48 8.92
C TYR A 63 -6.50 7.34 8.01
N CYS A 64 -7.53 7.55 7.20
CA CYS A 64 -7.92 6.59 6.17
C CYS A 64 -6.80 6.47 5.13
N SER A 65 -6.33 7.60 4.61
CA SER A 65 -5.30 7.65 3.55
C SER A 65 -3.96 7.02 3.97
N ASP A 66 -3.64 7.00 5.26
CA ASP A 66 -2.44 6.35 5.80
C ASP A 66 -2.51 4.81 5.78
N LYS A 67 -3.70 4.22 5.58
CA LYS A 67 -3.85 2.76 5.55
C LYS A 67 -3.45 2.19 4.19
N GLN A 68 -2.48 1.30 4.22
CA GLN A 68 -1.96 0.59 3.03
C GLN A 68 -2.52 -0.83 2.87
N SER A 69 -3.47 -1.24 3.73
CA SER A 69 -4.11 -2.55 3.64
C SER A 69 -5.62 -2.44 3.80
N GLU A 70 -6.35 -3.33 3.11
CA GLU A 70 -7.81 -3.44 3.21
C GLU A 70 -8.24 -3.66 4.66
N GLN A 71 -7.62 -4.59 5.37
CA GLN A 71 -7.96 -4.86 6.77
C GLN A 71 -7.70 -3.63 7.66
N GLY A 72 -6.57 -2.95 7.48
CA GLY A 72 -6.25 -1.73 8.23
C GLY A 72 -7.23 -0.59 7.93
N CYS A 73 -7.70 -0.48 6.70
CA CYS A 73 -8.71 0.48 6.28
C CYS A 73 -10.07 0.19 6.94
N LEU A 74 -10.53 -1.06 6.86
CA LEU A 74 -11.82 -1.49 7.40
C LEU A 74 -11.84 -1.61 8.94
N SER A 75 -10.69 -1.49 9.60
CA SER A 75 -10.60 -1.44 11.06
C SER A 75 -10.74 -0.04 11.66
N VAL A 76 -10.77 1.01 10.82
CA VAL A 76 -10.88 2.40 11.31
C VAL A 76 -12.34 2.68 11.68
N ASP A 77 -12.61 2.90 12.95
CA ASP A 77 -13.92 3.27 13.52
C ASP A 77 -13.65 4.22 14.70
N VAL A 78 -13.68 5.52 14.41
CA VAL A 78 -13.36 6.64 15.31
C VAL A 78 -14.49 7.67 15.30
N TYR A 79 -15.17 7.84 14.17
CA TYR A 79 -16.22 8.81 13.95
C TYR A 79 -17.59 8.14 13.99
N ASN A 80 -18.45 8.65 14.86
CA ASN A 80 -19.83 8.22 14.94
C ASN A 80 -20.64 8.86 13.81
N GLN A 81 -20.78 8.16 12.69
CA GLN A 81 -21.49 8.69 11.52
C GLN A 81 -22.98 8.93 11.82
N LYS A 82 -23.55 8.23 12.82
CA LYS A 82 -24.96 8.38 13.22
C LYS A 82 -25.21 9.60 14.10
N LEU A 83 -24.26 9.93 14.98
CA LEU A 83 -24.36 11.04 15.92
C LEU A 83 -23.61 12.30 15.45
N ASP A 84 -22.90 12.20 14.33
CA ASP A 84 -22.02 13.25 13.79
C ASP A 84 -20.99 13.75 14.82
N ASP A 85 -20.33 12.82 15.51
CA ASP A 85 -19.43 13.14 16.63
C ASP A 85 -18.28 12.12 16.79
N PHE A 86 -17.21 12.50 17.50
CA PHE A 86 -16.02 11.69 17.72
C PHE A 86 -15.93 11.10 19.15
N SER A 87 -16.98 11.23 19.97
CA SER A 87 -16.92 10.78 21.37
C SER A 87 -16.91 9.26 21.52
N ALA A 88 -17.50 8.51 20.58
CA ALA A 88 -17.56 7.06 20.65
C ALA A 88 -17.69 6.41 19.26
N PRO A 89 -16.98 5.30 19.00
CA PRO A 89 -17.12 4.53 17.76
C PRO A 89 -18.54 4.01 17.60
N ASP A 90 -19.00 3.86 16.35
CA ASP A 90 -20.36 3.41 16.03
C ASP A 90 -20.44 1.96 15.55
N GLY A 91 -19.30 1.28 15.46
CA GLY A 91 -19.17 -0.10 15.01
C GLY A 91 -19.10 -0.23 13.49
N PHE A 92 -19.08 0.88 12.74
CA PHE A 92 -18.97 0.89 11.29
C PHE A 92 -17.63 1.48 10.86
N PRO A 93 -16.98 0.89 9.83
CA PRO A 93 -15.75 1.46 9.35
C PRO A 93 -16.00 2.85 8.75
N ASP A 94 -15.20 3.82 9.22
CA ASP A 94 -15.14 5.19 8.70
C ASP A 94 -14.44 5.28 7.35
N CYS A 95 -13.73 4.23 6.98
CA CYS A 95 -12.98 4.19 5.75
C CYS A 95 -13.44 3.03 4.88
N LYS A 96 -13.32 3.23 3.58
CA LYS A 96 -13.61 2.25 2.54
C LYS A 96 -12.34 1.96 1.75
N TRP A 97 -12.05 0.66 1.58
CA TRP A 97 -11.01 0.22 0.68
C TRP A 97 -11.50 0.25 -0.77
N ASN A 98 -10.86 1.05 -1.59
CA ASN A 98 -11.11 1.09 -3.02
C ASN A 98 -10.01 0.29 -3.69
N VAL A 99 -10.36 -0.90 -4.17
CA VAL A 99 -9.45 -1.69 -4.97
C VAL A 99 -9.15 -0.91 -6.24
N ILE A 100 -7.86 -0.60 -6.47
CA ILE A 100 -7.38 -0.15 -7.76
C ILE A 100 -7.30 -1.42 -8.59
N LEU A 101 -8.47 -1.86 -9.05
CA LEU A 101 -8.53 -2.80 -10.15
C LEU A 101 -7.88 -2.04 -11.30
N ALA A 102 -6.60 -2.32 -11.54
CA ALA A 102 -6.03 -2.07 -12.83
C ALA A 102 -6.92 -2.86 -13.79
N THR A 103 -7.91 -2.19 -14.37
CA THR A 103 -8.56 -2.68 -15.57
C THR A 103 -7.39 -3.07 -16.46
N PRO A 104 -7.30 -4.34 -16.90
CA PRO A 104 -6.22 -4.76 -17.77
C PRO A 104 -6.18 -3.72 -18.88
N PRO A 105 -5.02 -3.06 -19.09
CA PRO A 105 -4.98 -1.82 -19.86
C PRO A 105 -5.65 -2.12 -21.19
N SER A 106 -6.81 -1.50 -21.42
CA SER A 106 -7.72 -1.85 -22.52
C SER A 106 -6.88 -2.03 -23.76
N VAL A 107 -6.73 -3.28 -24.19
CA VAL A 107 -5.92 -3.62 -25.37
C VAL A 107 -6.62 -3.05 -26.59
N GLU A 108 -7.95 -3.05 -26.55
CA GLU A 108 -8.79 -2.44 -27.56
C GLU A 108 -8.53 -0.94 -27.65
N GLY A 109 -8.21 -0.48 -28.86
CA GLY A 109 -7.86 0.92 -29.14
C GLY A 109 -6.37 1.25 -29.01
N LYS A 110 -5.51 0.35 -28.52
CA LYS A 110 -4.06 0.58 -28.52
C LYS A 110 -3.52 0.62 -29.94
N SER A 111 -2.57 1.52 -30.20
CA SER A 111 -1.88 1.63 -31.47
C SER A 111 -1.10 0.35 -31.79
N CYS A 112 -1.17 -0.07 -33.05
CA CYS A 112 -0.45 -1.23 -33.57
C CYS A 112 -0.01 -0.98 -35.01
N GLY A 113 0.89 -1.83 -35.53
CA GLY A 113 1.36 -1.73 -36.91
C GLY A 113 2.37 -0.59 -37.13
N GLY A 114 2.31 0.04 -38.30
CA GLY A 114 3.25 1.10 -38.68
C GLY A 114 4.64 0.59 -39.12
N ILE A 115 5.59 1.51 -39.27
CA ILE A 115 7.01 1.20 -39.57
C ILE A 115 7.67 0.31 -38.50
N ALA A 116 7.10 0.28 -37.30
CA ALA A 116 7.59 -0.45 -36.14
C ALA A 116 6.73 -1.67 -35.77
N ALA A 117 5.96 -2.21 -36.73
CA ALA A 117 5.09 -3.38 -36.53
C ALA A 117 5.85 -4.64 -36.04
N ASN A 118 7.15 -4.71 -36.27
CA ASN A 118 8.02 -5.78 -35.79
C ASN A 118 8.38 -5.66 -34.30
N LEU A 119 8.07 -4.54 -33.64
CA LEU A 119 8.31 -4.37 -32.20
C LEU A 119 7.12 -4.90 -31.39
N PRO A 120 7.37 -5.57 -30.24
CA PRO A 120 6.33 -6.19 -29.44
C PRO A 120 5.31 -5.17 -28.89
N GLU A 121 5.71 -3.92 -28.63
CA GLU A 121 4.78 -2.87 -28.19
C GLU A 121 3.75 -2.45 -29.25
N ASN A 122 4.03 -2.71 -30.54
CA ASN A 122 3.14 -2.39 -31.65
C ASN A 122 2.37 -3.61 -32.17
N GLN A 123 2.44 -4.73 -31.42
CA GLN A 123 1.72 -5.95 -31.72
C GLN A 123 0.53 -6.11 -30.76
N CYS A 124 -0.61 -6.51 -31.31
CA CYS A 124 -1.75 -6.86 -30.49
C CYS A 124 -1.54 -8.23 -29.85
N PRO A 125 -1.84 -8.38 -28.54
CA PRO A 125 -1.76 -9.67 -27.86
C PRO A 125 -2.83 -10.65 -28.38
N ASP A 126 -2.75 -11.89 -27.92
CA ASP A 126 -3.67 -12.96 -28.31
C ASP A 126 -5.14 -12.57 -28.09
N GLY A 127 -5.99 -12.94 -29.06
CA GLY A 127 -7.41 -12.57 -29.08
C GLY A 127 -7.72 -11.22 -29.72
N PHE A 128 -6.70 -10.45 -30.10
CA PHE A 128 -6.84 -9.20 -30.84
C PHE A 128 -6.18 -9.28 -32.23
N TYR A 129 -6.61 -8.42 -33.13
CA TYR A 129 -5.96 -8.20 -34.42
C TYR A 129 -5.72 -6.71 -34.62
N CYS A 130 -4.68 -6.37 -35.38
CA CYS A 130 -4.39 -4.97 -35.72
C CYS A 130 -5.29 -4.52 -36.87
N LYS A 131 -6.25 -3.64 -36.59
CA LYS A 131 -7.09 -3.01 -37.60
C LYS A 131 -6.38 -1.77 -38.13
N LEU A 132 -5.75 -1.90 -39.30
CA LEU A 132 -5.01 -0.82 -39.95
C LEU A 132 -5.94 0.30 -40.45
N ASP A 133 -5.53 1.55 -40.25
CA ASP A 133 -6.22 2.76 -40.73
C ASP A 133 -5.71 3.19 -42.13
N GLY A 134 -5.41 2.22 -42.99
CA GLY A 134 -4.85 2.49 -44.32
C GLY A 134 -4.68 1.23 -45.17
N LYS A 135 -4.38 1.43 -46.46
CA LYS A 135 -4.21 0.34 -47.45
C LYS A 135 -2.75 -0.01 -47.72
N TYR A 136 -1.83 0.54 -46.93
CA TYR A 136 -0.39 0.41 -47.11
C TYR A 136 0.20 -0.49 -46.00
N PRO A 137 1.27 -1.24 -46.28
CA PRO A 137 1.85 -2.19 -45.32
C PRO A 137 2.50 -1.53 -44.10
N ASP A 138 2.81 -0.23 -44.20
CA ASP A 138 3.37 0.63 -43.16
C ASP A 138 2.31 1.49 -42.46
N ALA A 139 1.01 1.28 -42.73
CA ALA A 139 -0.04 1.96 -42.02
C ALA A 139 -0.06 1.53 -40.54
N GLY A 140 -0.29 2.50 -39.66
CA GLY A 140 -0.66 2.22 -38.27
C GLY A 140 -2.14 1.81 -38.17
N GLY A 141 -2.52 1.29 -37.03
CA GLY A 141 -3.89 0.91 -36.73
C GLY A 141 -4.14 0.81 -35.24
N VAL A 142 -5.28 0.21 -34.90
CA VAL A 142 -5.66 -0.05 -33.52
C VAL A 142 -5.97 -1.53 -33.29
N CYS A 143 -5.62 -2.03 -32.11
CA CYS A 143 -6.00 -3.37 -31.71
C CYS A 143 -7.52 -3.44 -31.54
N SER A 144 -8.14 -4.39 -32.24
CA SER A 144 -9.56 -4.69 -32.17
C SER A 144 -9.75 -6.17 -31.84
N LYS A 145 -10.82 -6.51 -31.12
CA LYS A 145 -11.12 -7.89 -30.78
C LYS A 145 -11.38 -8.72 -32.04
N ARG A 146 -10.81 -9.93 -32.13
CA ARG A 146 -11.06 -10.87 -33.24
C ARG A 146 -12.51 -11.34 -33.30
#